data_AF-A0AAU9G7Z1-F1
#
_entry.id   AF-A0AAU9G7Z1-F1
#
_cell.length_a   1.000
_cell.length_b   1.000
_cell.length_c   1.000
_cell.angle_alpha   90.00
_cell.angle_beta   90.00
_cell.angle_gamma   90.00
#
_symmetry.space_group_name_H-M   'P 1'
#
loop_
_entity.id
_entity.type
_entity.pdbx_description
1 polymer ?
#
loop_
_entity_poly.entity_id
_entity_poly.type
_entity_poly.pdbx_seq_one_letter_code
_entity_poly.pdbx_strand_id
1 'polypeptide(L)'
;MERRTTRLLAYQRDRRKFACICYTLTLSWLLLALLQWVLISVIAEITVVFVEYYWISLIFFVVAMMLVSIFVFFERVRAITCLNWLMCLLIVEFVIIGVFNLAALSHWQELLVWFFICMLLLFGFVLIGSIIPHDLTLDVVILFVLAFIFLIVTVWFAMISILLKVPYSFVVYQLSIAIVVLLFVMYHAQTINGGRFAEMRLNDYLLAALILFHDFIILFLLTFYQQLVMRFIVGATTAARAVSEANRGLSYIDPIIGPVQEDYVDDDDSNSTTAVQKFA
;
A
#
# COMPACT_ATOMS: atom_id res chain seq x y z
N MET A 1 -48.61 20.27 9.50
CA MET A 1 -47.26 19.95 10.03
C MET A 1 -46.94 18.46 9.90
N GLU A 2 -47.90 17.56 10.18
CA GLU A 2 -47.78 16.10 10.07
C GLU A 2 -47.20 15.58 8.75
N ARG A 3 -47.68 16.08 7.59
CA ARG A 3 -47.17 15.69 6.26
C ARG A 3 -45.68 16.00 6.02
N ARG A 4 -45.11 17.00 6.71
CA ARG A 4 -43.67 17.32 6.63
C ARG A 4 -42.85 16.32 7.45
N THR A 5 -43.29 16.03 8.67
CA THR A 5 -42.65 15.04 9.55
C THR A 5 -42.63 13.65 8.91
N THR A 6 -43.72 13.20 8.30
CA THR A 6 -43.78 11.90 7.60
C THR A 6 -42.79 11.83 6.43
N ARG A 7 -42.65 12.92 5.65
CA ARG A 7 -41.69 12.99 4.54
C ARG A 7 -40.24 12.97 5.01
N LEU A 8 -39.93 13.65 6.11
CA LEU A 8 -38.59 13.65 6.71
C LEU A 8 -38.22 12.25 7.23
N LEU A 9 -39.14 11.57 7.89
CA LEU A 9 -38.92 10.20 8.37
C LEU A 9 -38.73 9.21 7.20
N ALA A 10 -39.51 9.35 6.12
CA ALA A 10 -39.34 8.54 4.92
C ALA A 10 -37.96 8.74 4.28
N TYR A 11 -37.53 9.99 4.10
CA TYR A 11 -36.19 10.32 3.59
C TYR A 11 -35.08 9.71 4.46
N GLN A 12 -35.15 9.87 5.79
CA GLN A 12 -34.16 9.30 6.72
C GLN A 12 -34.11 7.78 6.64
N ARG A 13 -35.27 7.12 6.48
CA ARG A 13 -35.34 5.67 6.34
C ARG A 13 -34.67 5.20 5.06
N ASP A 14 -34.95 5.85 3.94
CA ASP A 14 -34.38 5.46 2.65
C ASP A 14 -32.87 5.73 2.60
N ARG A 15 -32.42 6.82 3.22
CA ARG A 15 -31.00 7.14 3.37
C ARG A 15 -30.23 6.14 4.22
N ARG A 16 -30.82 5.69 5.35
CA ARG A 16 -30.22 4.62 6.18
C ARG A 16 -30.11 3.30 5.44
N LYS A 17 -31.14 2.93 4.65
CA LYS A 17 -31.08 1.73 3.81
C LYS A 17 -29.99 1.86 2.76
N PHE A 18 -29.90 3.00 2.08
CA PHE A 18 -28.85 3.27 1.10
C PHE A 18 -27.45 3.13 1.71
N ALA A 19 -27.19 3.79 2.85
CA ALA A 19 -25.91 3.70 3.54
C ALA A 19 -25.60 2.25 3.97
N CYS A 20 -26.58 1.54 4.52
CA CYS A 20 -26.43 0.13 4.90
C CYS A 20 -26.08 -0.76 3.69
N ILE A 21 -26.74 -0.56 2.55
CA ILE A 21 -26.41 -1.27 1.30
C ILE A 21 -24.96 -0.96 0.91
N CYS A 22 -24.58 0.31 0.83
CA CYS A 22 -23.23 0.72 0.42
C CYS A 22 -22.14 0.09 1.30
N TYR A 23 -22.26 0.18 2.62
CA TYR A 23 -21.25 -0.36 3.54
C TYR A 23 -21.20 -1.90 3.52
N THR A 24 -22.35 -2.56 3.42
CA THR A 24 -22.41 -4.03 3.30
C THR A 24 -21.80 -4.50 1.99
N LEU A 25 -22.02 -3.72 0.93
CA LEU A 25 -21.43 -3.96 -0.39
C LEU A 25 -19.91 -3.82 -0.32
N THR A 26 -19.39 -2.70 0.19
CA THR A 26 -17.96 -2.52 0.40
C THR A 26 -17.35 -3.65 1.23
N LEU A 27 -17.98 -4.04 2.34
CA LEU A 27 -17.52 -5.16 3.17
C LEU A 27 -17.45 -6.46 2.38
N SER A 28 -18.47 -6.75 1.57
CA SER A 28 -18.51 -7.95 0.73
C SER A 28 -17.35 -7.95 -0.29
N TRP A 29 -16.97 -6.78 -0.83
CA TRP A 29 -15.92 -6.66 -1.85
C TRP A 29 -14.55 -6.84 -1.20
N LEU A 30 -14.39 -6.30 0.01
CA LEU A 30 -13.21 -6.52 0.85
C LEU A 30 -13.03 -7.99 1.21
N LEU A 31 -14.10 -8.70 1.58
CA LEU A 31 -14.05 -10.13 1.88
C LEU A 31 -13.68 -10.97 0.65
N LEU A 32 -14.23 -10.64 -0.52
CA LEU A 32 -13.88 -11.27 -1.78
C LEU A 32 -12.39 -11.06 -2.11
N ALA A 33 -11.91 -9.83 -1.99
CA ALA A 33 -10.49 -9.49 -2.21
C ALA A 33 -9.58 -10.26 -1.24
N LEU A 34 -9.92 -10.28 0.05
CA LEU A 34 -9.17 -11.01 1.08
C LEU A 34 -9.06 -12.50 0.75
N LEU A 35 -10.19 -13.13 0.39
CA LEU A 35 -10.22 -14.55 0.05
C LEU A 35 -9.27 -14.86 -1.11
N GLN A 36 -9.34 -14.05 -2.18
CA GLN A 36 -8.48 -14.24 -3.35
C GLN A 36 -7.01 -14.01 -3.01
N TRP A 37 -6.65 -12.92 -2.32
CA TRP A 37 -5.25 -12.64 -1.96
C TRP A 37 -4.64 -13.66 -0.99
N VAL A 38 -5.41 -14.17 -0.03
CA VAL A 38 -4.96 -15.25 0.85
C VAL A 38 -4.74 -16.53 0.05
N LEU A 39 -5.62 -16.86 -0.89
CA LEU A 39 -5.44 -18.03 -1.77
C LEU A 39 -4.15 -17.93 -2.58
N ILE A 40 -3.86 -16.76 -3.17
CA ILE A 40 -2.64 -16.51 -3.94
C ILE A 40 -1.37 -16.61 -3.08
N SER A 41 -1.42 -16.18 -1.82
CA SER A 41 -0.26 -16.19 -0.90
C SER A 41 -0.01 -17.55 -0.23
N VAL A 42 -0.99 -18.47 -0.24
CA VAL A 42 -0.86 -19.81 0.36
C VAL A 42 -0.50 -20.87 -0.68
N ILE A 43 -1.03 -20.78 -1.89
CA ILE A 43 -0.82 -21.81 -2.93
C ILE A 43 0.45 -21.50 -3.72
N ALA A 44 1.54 -22.20 -3.39
CA ALA A 44 2.87 -21.98 -3.95
C ALA A 44 2.91 -21.97 -5.49
N GLU A 45 2.19 -22.88 -6.15
CA GLU A 45 2.15 -22.96 -7.61
C GLU A 45 1.62 -21.66 -8.23
N ILE A 46 0.57 -21.10 -7.64
CA ILE A 46 -0.05 -19.85 -8.12
C ILE A 46 0.85 -18.66 -7.77
N THR A 47 1.46 -18.67 -6.58
CA THR A 47 2.43 -17.65 -6.16
C THR A 47 3.56 -17.51 -7.17
N VAL A 48 4.16 -18.62 -7.62
CA VAL A 48 5.27 -18.61 -8.60
C VAL A 48 4.83 -17.96 -9.91
N VAL A 49 3.63 -18.30 -10.41
CA VAL A 49 3.10 -17.72 -11.66
C VAL A 49 2.99 -16.19 -11.57
N PHE A 50 2.44 -15.65 -10.48
CA PHE A 50 2.27 -14.20 -10.34
C PHE A 50 3.56 -13.44 -10.01
N VAL A 51 4.57 -14.11 -9.46
CA VAL A 51 5.92 -13.55 -9.29
C VAL A 51 6.67 -13.50 -10.63
N GLU A 52 6.59 -14.57 -11.43
CA GLU A 52 7.25 -14.65 -12.74
C GLU A 52 6.58 -13.72 -13.77
N TYR A 53 5.25 -13.75 -13.84
CA TYR A 53 4.45 -12.94 -14.76
C TYR A 53 3.86 -11.70 -14.09
N TYR A 54 4.66 -10.98 -13.31
CA TYR A 54 4.24 -9.80 -12.54
C TYR A 54 3.55 -8.70 -13.37
N TRP A 55 3.87 -8.62 -14.67
CA TRP A 55 3.30 -7.67 -15.61
C TRP A 55 1.80 -7.88 -15.83
N ILE A 56 1.27 -9.09 -15.61
CA ILE A 56 -0.17 -9.38 -15.69
C ILE A 56 -0.92 -8.51 -14.68
N SER A 57 -0.52 -8.54 -13.40
CA SER A 57 -1.11 -7.70 -12.36
C SER A 57 -1.02 -6.21 -12.71
N LEU A 58 0.11 -5.75 -13.25
CA LEU A 58 0.26 -4.34 -13.64
C LEU A 58 -0.74 -3.92 -14.73
N ILE A 59 -0.91 -4.74 -15.77
CA ILE A 59 -1.89 -4.47 -16.84
C ILE A 59 -3.31 -4.42 -16.27
N PHE A 60 -3.71 -5.41 -15.48
CA PHE A 60 -5.06 -5.44 -14.89
C PHE A 60 -5.30 -4.24 -13.97
N PHE A 61 -4.31 -3.82 -13.19
CA PHE A 61 -4.42 -2.63 -12.35
C PHE A 61 -4.63 -1.36 -13.18
N VAL A 62 -3.86 -1.15 -14.24
CA VAL A 62 -4.01 0.02 -15.12
C VAL A 62 -5.37 0.01 -15.82
N VAL A 63 -5.80 -1.13 -16.35
CA VAL A 63 -7.11 -1.27 -16.98
C VAL A 63 -8.23 -1.01 -15.97
N ALA A 64 -8.10 -1.48 -14.72
CA ALA A 64 -9.06 -1.19 -13.67
C ALA A 64 -9.19 0.31 -13.41
N MET A 65 -8.09 1.05 -13.29
CA MET A 65 -8.10 2.50 -13.08
C MET A 65 -8.75 3.27 -14.24
N MET A 66 -8.53 2.81 -15.48
CA MET A 66 -9.22 3.36 -16.66
C MET A 66 -10.73 3.11 -16.60
N LEU A 67 -11.15 1.90 -16.22
CA LEU A 67 -12.56 1.54 -16.12
C LEU A 67 -13.26 2.27 -14.97
N VAL A 68 -12.60 2.48 -13.83
CA VAL A 68 -13.10 3.32 -12.73
C VAL A 68 -13.30 4.74 -13.20
N SER A 69 -12.34 5.31 -13.92
CA SER A 69 -12.45 6.66 -14.46
C SER A 69 -13.67 6.78 -15.38
N ILE A 70 -13.86 5.83 -16.31
CA ILE A 70 -15.04 5.78 -17.17
C ILE A 70 -16.33 5.65 -16.32
N PHE A 71 -16.33 4.77 -15.35
CA PHE A 71 -17.49 4.52 -14.50
C PHE A 71 -17.89 5.75 -13.66
N VAL A 72 -16.91 6.56 -13.22
CA VAL A 72 -17.13 7.81 -12.47
C VAL A 72 -17.64 8.94 -13.37
N PHE A 73 -17.06 9.15 -14.55
CA PHE A 73 -17.43 10.28 -15.41
C PHE A 73 -18.69 10.05 -16.25
N PHE A 74 -18.99 8.83 -16.66
CA PHE A 74 -20.10 8.54 -17.56
C PHE A 74 -21.36 8.11 -16.81
N GLU A 75 -22.19 9.07 -16.36
CA GLU A 75 -23.47 8.80 -15.68
C GLU A 75 -24.41 7.88 -16.48
N ARG A 76 -24.36 7.95 -17.82
CA ARG A 76 -25.18 7.12 -18.72
C ARG A 76 -24.88 5.63 -18.58
N VAL A 77 -23.64 5.25 -18.28
CA VAL A 77 -23.23 3.86 -18.06
C VAL A 77 -23.85 3.33 -16.77
N ARG A 78 -23.90 4.17 -15.72
CA ARG A 78 -24.49 3.81 -14.42
C ARG A 78 -26.02 3.73 -14.44
N ALA A 79 -26.67 4.40 -15.40
CA ALA A 79 -28.12 4.40 -15.51
C ALA A 79 -28.70 3.02 -15.92
N ILE A 80 -27.94 2.20 -16.66
CA ILE A 80 -28.38 0.88 -17.09
C ILE A 80 -28.00 -0.14 -16.03
N THR A 81 -28.98 -0.68 -15.29
CA THR A 81 -28.73 -1.53 -14.10
C THR A 81 -27.82 -2.73 -14.38
N CYS A 82 -28.05 -3.45 -15.48
CA CYS A 82 -27.23 -4.61 -15.85
C CYS A 82 -25.77 -4.22 -16.13
N LEU A 83 -25.57 -3.16 -16.93
CA LEU A 83 -24.24 -2.65 -17.26
C LEU A 83 -23.53 -2.07 -16.04
N ASN A 84 -24.26 -1.41 -15.15
CA ASN A 84 -23.73 -0.84 -13.91
C ASN A 84 -23.14 -1.95 -13.00
N TRP A 85 -23.87 -3.04 -12.81
CA TRP A 85 -23.38 -4.22 -12.08
C TRP A 85 -22.20 -4.90 -12.76
N LEU A 86 -22.28 -5.13 -14.08
CA LEU A 86 -21.20 -5.76 -14.85
C LEU A 86 -19.90 -4.95 -14.75
N MET A 87 -19.97 -3.64 -14.95
CA MET A 87 -18.81 -2.75 -14.84
C MET A 87 -18.24 -2.76 -13.42
N CYS A 88 -19.10 -2.72 -12.40
CA CYS A 88 -18.68 -2.76 -11.01
C CYS A 88 -17.92 -4.06 -10.68
N LEU A 89 -18.47 -5.22 -11.05
CA LEU A 89 -17.80 -6.51 -10.84
C LEU A 89 -16.46 -6.59 -11.55
N LEU A 90 -16.42 -6.15 -12.80
CA LEU A 90 -15.20 -6.17 -13.60
C LEU A 90 -14.12 -5.26 -12.98
N ILE A 91 -14.49 -4.04 -12.57
CA ILE A 91 -13.59 -3.13 -11.86
C ILE A 91 -13.01 -3.80 -10.61
N VAL A 92 -13.86 -4.38 -9.77
CA VAL A 92 -13.43 -5.01 -8.51
C VAL A 92 -12.47 -6.16 -8.78
N GLU A 93 -12.81 -7.07 -9.69
CA GLU A 93 -11.94 -8.20 -10.05
C GLU A 93 -10.61 -7.72 -10.63
N PHE A 94 -10.62 -6.71 -11.50
CA PHE A 94 -9.36 -6.24 -12.11
C PHE A 94 -8.47 -5.53 -11.10
N VAL A 95 -9.04 -4.80 -10.13
CA VAL A 95 -8.26 -4.26 -9.00
C VAL A 95 -7.69 -5.40 -8.15
N ILE A 96 -8.49 -6.42 -7.83
CA ILE A 96 -8.05 -7.58 -7.03
C ILE A 96 -6.88 -8.29 -7.72
N ILE A 97 -7.01 -8.62 -9.01
CA ILE A 97 -5.95 -9.21 -9.84
C ILE A 97 -4.73 -8.28 -9.92
N GLY A 98 -4.97 -6.98 -9.98
CA GLY A 98 -3.93 -5.95 -9.98
C GLY A 98 -3.03 -5.99 -8.75
N VAL A 99 -3.55 -6.47 -7.62
CA VAL A 99 -2.80 -6.60 -6.35
C VAL A 99 -2.19 -8.01 -6.18
N PHE A 100 -2.49 -8.98 -7.05
CA PHE A 100 -2.02 -10.38 -6.90
C PHE A 100 -0.51 -10.52 -6.79
N ASN A 101 0.28 -9.83 -7.61
CA ASN A 101 1.73 -9.88 -7.51
C ASN A 101 2.22 -9.42 -6.12
N LEU A 102 1.67 -8.34 -5.57
CA LEU A 102 2.03 -7.85 -4.23
C LEU A 102 1.61 -8.84 -3.14
N ALA A 103 0.43 -9.46 -3.28
CA ALA A 103 -0.04 -10.50 -2.39
C ALA A 103 0.84 -11.77 -2.44
N ALA A 104 1.28 -12.17 -3.64
CA ALA A 104 2.16 -13.32 -3.86
C ALA A 104 3.55 -13.11 -3.23
N LEU A 105 4.05 -11.88 -3.25
CA LEU A 105 5.32 -11.53 -2.61
C LEU A 105 5.23 -11.43 -1.08
N SER A 106 4.02 -11.29 -0.54
CA SER A 106 3.79 -11.11 0.89
C SER A 106 3.49 -12.43 1.60
N HIS A 107 3.85 -12.50 2.89
CA HIS A 107 3.46 -13.62 3.72
C HIS A 107 2.00 -13.49 4.15
N TRP A 108 1.22 -14.57 4.04
CA TRP A 108 -0.21 -14.59 4.32
C TRP A 108 -0.58 -13.99 5.69
N GLN A 109 0.23 -14.20 6.74
CA GLN A 109 -0.02 -13.63 8.07
C GLN A 109 0.11 -12.11 8.10
N GLU A 110 1.14 -11.55 7.46
CA GLU A 110 1.36 -10.10 7.43
C GLU A 110 0.27 -9.43 6.58
N LEU A 111 -0.09 -10.07 5.47
CA LEU A 111 -1.19 -9.67 4.62
C LEU A 111 -2.50 -9.55 5.43
N LEU A 112 -2.84 -10.56 6.23
CA LEU A 112 -4.02 -10.55 7.10
C LEU A 112 -3.98 -9.42 8.13
N VAL A 113 -2.87 -9.27 8.85
CA VAL A 113 -2.75 -8.23 9.90
C VAL A 113 -2.94 -6.84 9.31
N TRP A 114 -2.23 -6.52 8.22
CA TRP A 114 -2.35 -5.22 7.57
C TRP A 114 -3.72 -4.99 6.94
N PHE A 115 -4.34 -6.04 6.38
CA PHE A 115 -5.71 -5.97 5.87
C PHE A 115 -6.69 -5.55 6.97
N PHE A 116 -6.64 -6.19 8.14
CA PHE A 116 -7.52 -5.85 9.26
C PHE A 116 -7.24 -4.45 9.83
N ILE A 117 -5.98 -4.02 9.89
CA ILE A 117 -5.63 -2.64 10.29
C ILE A 117 -6.23 -1.62 9.31
N CYS A 118 -6.05 -1.81 8.00
CA CYS A 118 -6.63 -0.92 6.99
C CYS A 118 -8.16 -0.92 7.01
N MET A 119 -8.77 -2.09 7.24
CA MET A 119 -10.23 -2.22 7.36
C MET A 119 -10.77 -1.47 8.58
N LEU A 120 -10.09 -1.60 9.73
CA LEU A 120 -10.43 -0.86 10.95
C LEU A 120 -10.28 0.66 10.72
N LEU A 121 -9.19 1.09 10.09
CA LEU A 121 -8.99 2.51 9.76
C LEU A 121 -10.10 3.05 8.85
N LEU A 122 -10.45 2.31 7.78
CA LEU A 122 -11.53 2.69 6.87
C LEU A 122 -12.86 2.87 7.65
N PHE A 123 -13.32 1.83 8.34
CA PHE A 123 -14.63 1.88 9.01
C PHE A 123 -14.62 2.82 10.23
N GLY A 124 -13.48 2.97 10.90
CA GLY A 124 -13.27 3.96 11.96
C GLY A 124 -13.46 5.38 11.43
N PHE A 125 -12.86 5.72 10.29
CA PHE A 125 -13.02 7.04 9.68
C PHE A 125 -14.38 7.24 9.00
N VAL A 126 -15.01 6.19 8.48
CA VAL A 126 -16.42 6.23 8.07
C VAL A 126 -17.31 6.61 9.26
N LEU A 127 -17.12 5.98 10.42
CA LEU A 127 -17.89 6.27 11.63
C LEU A 127 -17.63 7.70 12.12
N ILE A 128 -16.37 8.13 12.17
CA ILE A 128 -15.99 9.50 12.54
C ILE A 128 -16.65 10.52 11.59
N GLY A 129 -16.52 10.33 10.27
CA GLY A 129 -17.13 11.20 9.27
C GLY A 129 -18.66 11.26 9.39
N SER A 130 -19.29 10.14 9.78
CA SER A 130 -20.73 10.04 10.00
C SER A 130 -21.24 10.84 11.21
N ILE A 131 -20.41 11.02 12.24
CA ILE A 131 -20.79 11.64 13.52
C ILE A 131 -20.37 13.11 13.59
N ILE A 132 -19.28 13.48 12.91
CA ILE A 132 -18.75 14.85 12.97
C ILE A 132 -19.83 15.87 12.56
N PRO A 133 -20.04 16.92 13.38
CA PRO A 133 -21.05 17.95 13.09
C PRO A 133 -20.62 18.89 11.96
N HIS A 134 -19.31 19.03 11.71
CA HIS A 134 -18.74 19.84 10.63
C HIS A 134 -19.03 19.22 9.25
N ASP A 135 -19.46 20.04 8.30
CA ASP A 135 -19.81 19.61 6.96
C ASP A 135 -18.60 19.69 6.02
N LEU A 136 -17.90 18.57 5.84
CA LEU A 136 -16.76 18.45 4.93
C LEU A 136 -17.19 18.56 3.46
N THR A 137 -18.47 18.34 3.16
CA THR A 137 -18.96 18.41 1.78
C THR A 137 -19.05 19.84 1.26
N LEU A 138 -19.18 20.81 2.17
CA LEU A 138 -19.09 22.24 1.87
C LEU A 138 -17.64 22.67 1.60
N ASP A 139 -16.69 22.06 2.30
CA ASP A 139 -15.26 22.38 2.24
C ASP A 139 -14.47 21.51 1.25
N VAL A 140 -15.15 20.90 0.27
CA VAL A 140 -14.51 19.97 -0.70
C VAL A 140 -13.30 20.58 -1.42
N VAL A 141 -13.34 21.89 -1.71
CA VAL A 141 -12.22 22.61 -2.32
C VAL A 141 -11.01 22.64 -1.38
N ILE A 142 -11.22 22.85 -0.08
CA ILE A 142 -10.16 22.86 0.93
C ILE A 142 -9.56 21.46 1.06
N LEU A 143 -10.38 20.41 1.05
CA LEU A 143 -9.91 19.01 1.02
C LEU A 143 -9.01 18.74 -0.20
N PHE A 144 -9.39 19.22 -1.39
CA PHE A 144 -8.54 19.11 -2.58
C PHE A 144 -7.22 19.88 -2.46
N VAL A 145 -7.25 21.13 -1.98
CA VAL A 145 -6.03 21.92 -1.77
C VAL A 145 -5.10 21.24 -0.76
N LEU A 146 -5.64 20.75 0.34
CA LEU A 146 -4.89 20.03 1.36
C LEU A 146 -4.28 18.74 0.78
N ALA A 147 -5.05 17.99 -0.02
CA ALA A 147 -4.56 16.80 -0.71
C ALA A 147 -3.39 17.12 -1.65
N PHE A 148 -3.44 18.23 -2.40
CA PHE A 148 -2.31 18.66 -3.24
C PHE A 148 -1.07 19.01 -2.43
N ILE A 149 -1.21 19.67 -1.28
CA ILE A 149 -0.08 19.98 -0.40
C ILE A 149 0.58 18.69 0.11
N PHE A 150 -0.21 17.74 0.62
CA PHE A 150 0.30 16.45 1.06
C PHE A 150 0.88 15.62 -0.10
N LEU A 151 0.35 15.75 -1.32
CA LEU A 151 0.91 15.13 -2.52
C LEU A 151 2.32 15.67 -2.83
N ILE A 152 2.53 16.99 -2.76
CA ILE A 152 3.86 17.59 -2.96
C ILE A 152 4.85 17.07 -1.91
N VAL A 153 4.45 17.04 -0.64
CA VAL A 153 5.25 16.48 0.47
C VAL A 153 5.56 15.00 0.19
N THR A 154 4.57 14.23 -0.22
CA THR A 154 4.69 12.80 -0.56
C THR A 154 5.73 12.59 -1.66
N VAL A 155 5.62 13.32 -2.78
CA VAL A 155 6.55 13.21 -3.91
C VAL A 155 7.97 13.57 -3.47
N TRP A 156 8.15 14.63 -2.68
CA TRP A 156 9.46 15.01 -2.15
C TRP A 156 10.10 13.92 -1.29
N PHE A 157 9.37 13.39 -0.31
CA PHE A 157 9.88 12.33 0.57
C PHE A 157 10.07 10.99 -0.16
N ALA A 158 9.21 10.68 -1.14
CA ALA A 158 9.39 9.52 -2.01
C ALA A 158 10.69 9.64 -2.80
N MET A 159 10.97 10.82 -3.38
CA MET A 159 12.22 11.03 -4.11
C MET A 159 13.45 10.92 -3.22
N ILE A 160 13.42 11.48 -2.01
CA ILE A 160 14.50 11.30 -1.02
C ILE A 160 14.68 9.82 -0.65
N SER A 161 13.58 9.08 -0.46
CA SER A 161 13.64 7.64 -0.15
C SER A 161 14.34 6.85 -1.26
N ILE A 162 14.03 7.16 -2.52
CA ILE A 162 14.58 6.45 -3.68
C ILE A 162 16.03 6.87 -3.95
N LEU A 163 16.31 8.18 -4.02
CA LEU A 163 17.61 8.71 -4.43
C LEU A 163 18.66 8.65 -3.32
N LEU A 164 18.27 9.01 -2.10
CA LEU A 164 19.18 9.10 -0.95
C LEU A 164 19.13 7.86 -0.05
N LYS A 165 18.27 6.87 -0.37
CA LYS A 165 18.12 5.62 0.38
C LYS A 165 17.93 5.81 1.88
N VAL A 166 17.30 6.92 2.28
CA VAL A 166 17.03 7.22 3.70
C VAL A 166 15.88 6.32 4.16
N PRO A 167 16.12 5.37 5.07
CA PRO A 167 15.17 4.29 5.35
C PRO A 167 13.94 4.74 6.15
N TYR A 168 13.92 5.93 6.75
CA TYR A 168 12.76 6.41 7.53
C TYR A 168 11.88 7.40 6.77
N SER A 169 12.33 7.91 5.61
CA SER A 169 11.57 8.87 4.83
C SER A 169 10.27 8.28 4.28
N PHE A 170 10.19 6.94 4.16
CA PHE A 170 9.00 6.30 3.66
C PHE A 170 7.79 6.46 4.58
N VAL A 171 8.03 6.47 5.91
CA VAL A 171 6.96 6.62 6.91
C VAL A 171 6.23 7.94 6.68
N VAL A 172 6.97 8.99 6.32
CA VAL A 172 6.43 10.33 6.12
C VAL A 172 5.51 10.38 4.90
N TYR A 173 5.93 9.85 3.75
CA TYR A 173 5.07 9.84 2.57
C TYR A 173 3.88 8.88 2.75
N GLN A 174 4.07 7.75 3.44
CA GLN A 174 3.00 6.80 3.76
C GLN A 174 1.93 7.44 4.63
N LEU A 175 2.32 8.12 5.72
CA LEU A 175 1.40 8.86 6.58
C LEU A 175 0.72 10.00 5.83
N SER A 176 1.44 10.70 4.96
CA SER A 176 0.89 11.80 4.15
C SER A 176 -0.24 11.30 3.24
N ILE A 177 -0.03 10.21 2.48
CA ILE A 177 -1.08 9.62 1.65
C ILE A 177 -2.23 9.09 2.51
N ALA A 178 -1.92 8.40 3.61
CA ALA A 178 -2.94 7.85 4.50
C ALA A 178 -3.86 8.95 5.05
N ILE A 179 -3.30 10.08 5.50
CA ILE A 179 -4.08 11.24 5.98
C ILE A 179 -5.01 11.75 4.87
N VAL A 180 -4.51 11.93 3.65
CA VAL A 180 -5.33 12.39 2.52
C VAL A 180 -6.50 11.44 2.25
N VAL A 181 -6.22 10.14 2.15
CA VAL A 181 -7.26 9.14 1.89
C VAL A 181 -8.28 9.10 3.03
N LEU A 182 -7.85 9.13 4.29
CA LEU A 182 -8.75 9.10 5.44
C LEU A 182 -9.65 10.34 5.53
N LEU A 183 -9.17 11.51 5.10
CA LEU A 183 -10.00 12.71 4.96
C LEU A 183 -11.05 12.55 3.86
N PHE A 184 -10.70 11.95 2.72
CA PHE A 184 -11.66 11.63 1.67
C PHE A 184 -12.66 10.55 2.09
N VAL A 185 -12.25 9.55 2.87
CA VAL A 185 -13.16 8.55 3.47
C VAL A 185 -14.21 9.23 4.35
N MET A 186 -13.81 10.18 5.19
CA MET A 186 -14.75 10.96 5.99
C MET A 186 -15.71 11.78 5.11
N TYR A 187 -15.20 12.44 4.08
CA TYR A 187 -16.01 13.15 3.09
C TYR A 187 -17.03 12.22 2.41
N HIS A 188 -16.60 11.03 1.97
CA HIS A 188 -17.46 10.04 1.32
C HIS A 188 -18.51 9.47 2.28
N ALA A 189 -18.16 9.24 3.56
CA ALA A 189 -19.14 8.84 4.57
C ALA A 189 -20.25 9.89 4.74
N GLN A 190 -19.90 11.18 4.70
CA GLN A 190 -20.89 12.27 4.78
C GLN A 190 -21.79 12.33 3.53
N THR A 191 -21.24 12.17 2.32
CA THR A 191 -22.06 12.15 1.10
C THR A 191 -22.98 10.93 1.04
N ILE A 192 -22.55 9.78 1.58
CA ILE A 192 -23.35 8.55 1.66
C ILE A 192 -24.50 8.69 2.65
N ASN A 193 -24.23 9.22 3.84
CA ASN A 193 -25.24 9.40 4.90
C ASN A 193 -26.18 10.59 4.66
N GLY A 194 -25.80 11.54 3.80
CA GLY A 194 -26.65 12.63 3.34
C GLY A 194 -26.98 13.68 4.41
N GLY A 195 -27.90 14.59 4.06
CA GLY A 195 -28.29 15.71 4.94
C GLY A 195 -27.25 16.84 5.05
N ARG A 196 -26.33 16.91 4.09
CA ARG A 196 -25.21 17.86 4.00
C ARG A 196 -25.21 18.59 2.65
N PHE A 197 -24.28 19.54 2.43
CA PHE A 197 -24.22 20.35 1.21
C PHE A 197 -24.19 19.51 -0.08
N ALA A 198 -23.40 18.43 -0.11
CA ALA A 198 -23.42 17.44 -1.19
C ALA A 198 -23.86 16.08 -0.66
N GLU A 199 -24.78 15.44 -1.38
CA GLU A 199 -25.24 14.09 -1.08
C GLU A 199 -25.22 13.21 -2.33
N MET A 200 -24.92 11.93 -2.14
CA MET A 200 -24.93 10.95 -3.21
C MET A 200 -26.38 10.54 -3.53
N ARG A 201 -26.69 10.33 -4.82
CA ARG A 201 -28.01 9.87 -5.25
C ARG A 201 -28.27 8.47 -4.70
N LEU A 202 -29.50 8.19 -4.26
CA LEU A 202 -29.88 6.90 -3.67
C LEU A 202 -29.72 5.71 -4.65
N ASN A 203 -29.65 5.97 -5.96
CA ASN A 203 -29.44 4.95 -6.99
C ASN A 203 -27.96 4.64 -7.24
N ASP A 204 -27.02 5.46 -6.75
CA ASP A 204 -25.58 5.34 -7.01
C ASP A 204 -24.85 4.51 -5.92
N TYR A 205 -25.52 3.50 -5.35
CA TYR A 205 -24.96 2.69 -4.25
C TYR A 205 -23.73 1.88 -4.69
N LEU A 206 -23.69 1.42 -5.94
CA LEU A 206 -22.53 0.74 -6.52
C LEU A 206 -21.32 1.66 -6.61
N LEU A 207 -21.53 2.92 -7.00
CA LEU A 207 -20.47 3.93 -7.07
C LEU A 207 -19.95 4.26 -5.67
N ALA A 208 -20.84 4.47 -4.71
CA ALA A 208 -20.46 4.72 -3.32
C ALA A 208 -19.59 3.60 -2.75
N ALA A 209 -20.01 2.35 -2.96
CA ALA A 209 -19.29 1.18 -2.50
C ALA A 209 -17.93 1.00 -3.19
N LEU A 210 -17.86 1.26 -4.50
CA LEU A 210 -16.62 1.24 -5.27
C LEU A 210 -15.62 2.30 -4.78
N ILE A 211 -16.08 3.51 -4.49
CA ILE A 211 -15.21 4.58 -3.97
C ILE A 211 -14.57 4.14 -2.65
N LEU A 212 -15.36 3.65 -1.68
CA LEU A 212 -14.83 3.17 -0.41
C LEU A 212 -13.90 1.95 -0.57
N PHE A 213 -14.17 1.08 -1.54
CA PHE A 213 -13.27 -0.02 -1.89
C PHE A 213 -11.94 0.51 -2.42
N HIS A 214 -11.93 1.53 -3.27
CA HIS A 214 -10.69 2.14 -3.78
C HIS A 214 -9.92 2.88 -2.68
N ASP A 215 -10.61 3.59 -1.77
CA ASP A 215 -9.97 4.21 -0.61
C ASP A 215 -9.25 3.15 0.24
N PHE A 216 -9.89 2.00 0.47
CA PHE A 216 -9.26 0.86 1.12
C PHE A 216 -8.04 0.35 0.35
N ILE A 217 -8.17 0.17 -0.97
CA ILE A 217 -7.08 -0.34 -1.82
C ILE A 217 -5.86 0.57 -1.73
N ILE A 218 -6.04 1.90 -1.76
CA ILE A 218 -4.93 2.84 -1.61
C ILE A 218 -4.28 2.66 -0.23
N LEU A 219 -5.06 2.64 0.85
CA LEU A 219 -4.53 2.41 2.21
C LEU A 219 -3.77 1.08 2.31
N PHE A 220 -4.30 0.02 1.71
CA PHE A 220 -3.71 -1.31 1.76
C PHE A 220 -2.43 -1.40 0.93
N LEU A 221 -2.39 -0.77 -0.26
CA LEU A 221 -1.20 -0.68 -1.10
C LEU A 221 -0.01 -0.05 -0.37
N LEU A 222 -0.27 0.97 0.45
CA LEU A 222 0.78 1.61 1.27
C LEU A 222 1.46 0.64 2.25
N THR A 223 0.76 -0.41 2.68
CA THR A 223 1.31 -1.38 3.65
C THR A 223 2.30 -2.35 3.04
N PHE A 224 2.23 -2.61 1.73
CA PHE A 224 3.14 -3.54 1.06
C PHE A 224 4.60 -3.06 1.08
N TYR A 225 4.84 -1.75 1.18
CA TYR A 225 6.20 -1.26 1.40
C TYR A 225 6.77 -1.82 2.71
N GLN A 226 6.00 -1.83 3.80
CA GLN A 226 6.43 -2.44 5.07
C GLN A 226 6.57 -3.96 4.99
N GLN A 227 5.59 -4.63 4.37
CA GLN A 227 5.60 -6.09 4.24
C GLN A 227 6.80 -6.59 3.43
N LEU A 228 7.17 -5.88 2.36
CA LEU A 228 8.21 -6.33 1.43
C LEU A 228 9.59 -5.73 1.76
N VAL A 229 9.68 -4.41 1.93
CA VAL A 229 10.99 -3.72 2.00
C VAL A 229 11.66 -3.91 3.36
N MET A 230 10.93 -3.85 4.47
CA MET A 230 11.53 -4.07 5.79
C MET A 230 12.01 -5.51 5.95
N ARG A 231 11.35 -6.49 5.32
CA ARG A 231 11.85 -7.87 5.27
C ARG A 231 13.15 -8.00 4.50
N PHE A 232 13.28 -7.38 3.32
CA PHE A 232 14.55 -7.40 2.59
C PHE A 232 15.69 -6.74 3.39
N ILE A 233 15.42 -5.62 4.06
CA ILE A 233 16.42 -4.92 4.88
C ILE A 233 16.79 -5.73 6.13
N VAL A 234 15.81 -6.25 6.88
CA VAL A 234 16.05 -7.04 8.10
C VAL A 234 16.67 -8.40 7.77
N GLY A 235 16.24 -9.05 6.69
CA GLY A 235 16.81 -10.30 6.18
C GLY A 235 18.26 -10.12 5.77
N ALA A 236 18.59 -9.06 5.02
CA ALA A 236 19.97 -8.73 4.67
C ALA A 236 20.83 -8.37 5.88
N THR A 237 20.28 -7.65 6.86
CA THR A 237 21.00 -7.27 8.09
C THR A 237 21.28 -8.48 8.99
N THR A 238 20.32 -9.41 9.09
CA THR A 238 20.48 -10.67 9.84
C THR A 238 21.47 -11.60 9.16
N ALA A 239 21.44 -11.71 7.83
CA ALA A 239 22.43 -12.47 7.07
C ALA A 239 23.84 -11.86 7.21
N ALA A 240 23.97 -10.53 7.15
CA ALA A 240 25.24 -9.83 7.36
C ALA A 240 25.78 -10.01 8.79
N ARG A 241 24.90 -10.01 9.81
CA ARG A 241 25.28 -10.32 11.20
C ARG A 241 25.71 -11.78 11.37
N ALA A 242 25.00 -12.73 10.78
CA ALA A 242 25.37 -14.15 10.84
C ALA A 242 26.73 -14.41 10.17
N VAL A 243 27.03 -13.77 9.04
CA VAL A 243 28.35 -13.83 8.38
C VAL A 243 29.43 -13.15 9.25
N SER A 244 29.12 -12.03 9.91
CA SER A 244 30.05 -11.36 10.82
C SER A 244 30.33 -12.16 12.09
N GLU A 245 29.36 -12.90 12.62
CA GLU A 245 29.56 -13.78 13.78
C GLU A 245 30.33 -15.04 13.40
N ALA A 246 30.08 -15.61 12.21
CA ALA A 246 30.87 -16.71 11.67
C ALA A 246 32.35 -16.34 11.47
N ASN A 247 32.64 -15.12 11.00
CA ASN A 247 34.03 -14.64 10.87
C ASN A 247 34.70 -14.30 12.22
N ARG A 248 33.93 -13.99 13.27
CA ARG A 248 34.47 -13.81 14.64
C ARG A 248 34.77 -15.15 15.34
N GLY A 249 34.11 -16.24 14.94
CA GLY A 249 34.39 -17.59 15.43
C GLY A 249 35.65 -18.25 14.86
N LEU A 250 36.27 -17.67 13.82
CA LEU A 250 37.46 -18.21 13.15
C LEU A 250 38.78 -17.55 13.55
N SER A 251 38.78 -16.64 14.53
CA SER A 251 39.99 -15.93 15.01
C SER A 251 40.46 -16.43 16.38
N TYR A 252 40.40 -17.75 16.62
CA TYR A 252 40.95 -18.38 17.83
C TYR A 252 41.56 -19.75 17.52
N ILE A 253 42.50 -19.78 16.57
CA ILE A 253 43.51 -20.86 16.50
C ILE A 253 44.86 -20.18 16.35
N ASP A 254 45.46 -19.78 17.47
CA ASP A 254 46.90 -19.63 17.56
C ASP A 254 47.54 -21.03 17.69
N PRO A 255 48.73 -21.23 17.10
CA PRO A 255 49.37 -22.54 17.00
C PRO A 255 49.95 -22.98 18.35
N ILE A 256 49.60 -24.20 18.77
CA ILE A 256 50.20 -24.88 19.91
C ILE A 256 51.50 -25.52 19.42
N ILE A 257 52.64 -24.85 19.65
CA ILE A 257 53.96 -25.37 20.08
C ILE A 257 55.01 -24.28 19.82
N GLY A 258 55.65 -23.82 20.90
CA GLY A 258 57.01 -23.26 20.93
C GLY A 258 57.75 -23.86 22.13
N PRO A 259 59.01 -23.47 22.47
CA PRO A 259 59.93 -22.54 21.78
C PRO A 259 61.41 -23.03 21.68
N VAL A 260 62.27 -22.19 21.08
CA VAL A 260 63.75 -22.03 21.20
C VAL A 260 64.69 -23.01 20.45
N GLN A 261 65.53 -22.48 19.54
CA GLN A 261 67.00 -22.38 19.74
C GLN A 261 67.69 -21.38 18.77
N GLU A 262 68.61 -20.59 19.33
CA GLU A 262 69.51 -19.62 18.68
C GLU A 262 70.62 -20.30 17.82
N ASP A 263 71.28 -19.42 17.03
CA ASP A 263 72.60 -19.53 16.38
C ASP A 263 72.69 -20.08 14.94
N TYR A 264 72.92 -19.20 13.96
CA TYR A 264 74.26 -19.02 13.37
C TYR A 264 74.32 -17.77 12.47
N VAL A 265 75.38 -16.98 12.67
CA VAL A 265 75.86 -15.86 11.85
C VAL A 265 76.66 -16.41 10.66
N ASP A 266 76.51 -15.85 9.46
CA ASP A 266 77.68 -15.48 8.64
C ASP A 266 77.34 -14.52 7.50
N ASP A 267 78.28 -13.59 7.32
CA ASP A 267 78.39 -12.51 6.36
C ASP A 267 78.47 -12.99 4.90
N ASP A 268 78.00 -12.17 3.95
CA ASP A 268 78.87 -11.79 2.82
C ASP A 268 78.38 -10.56 2.04
N ASP A 269 79.35 -9.69 1.78
CA ASP A 269 79.31 -8.43 1.06
C ASP A 269 79.05 -8.56 -0.45
N SER A 270 78.42 -7.53 -1.06
CA SER A 270 79.02 -6.76 -2.19
C SER A 270 78.03 -5.85 -2.93
N ASN A 271 78.12 -4.55 -2.61
CA ASN A 271 78.39 -3.43 -3.53
C ASN A 271 77.92 -3.52 -5.01
N SER A 272 77.05 -2.60 -5.45
CA SER A 272 77.44 -1.47 -6.33
C SER A 272 76.29 -0.81 -7.09
N THR A 273 76.35 0.51 -7.03
CA THR A 273 75.68 1.57 -7.79
C THR A 273 75.89 1.43 -9.31
N THR A 274 74.85 1.56 -10.14
CA THR A 274 74.93 2.42 -11.35
C THR A 274 73.55 2.71 -11.97
N ALA A 275 73.27 3.99 -12.17
CA ALA A 275 72.26 4.50 -13.07
C ALA A 275 72.79 4.47 -14.52
N VAL A 276 72.01 4.01 -15.51
CA VAL A 276 72.11 4.49 -16.90
C VAL A 276 70.73 4.52 -17.56
N GLN A 277 70.53 5.65 -18.22
CA GLN A 277 69.41 6.19 -18.98
C GLN A 277 69.39 5.68 -20.43
N LYS A 278 68.19 5.61 -21.06
CA LYS A 278 67.84 5.98 -22.47
C LYS A 278 67.09 4.92 -23.29
N PHE A 279 65.90 5.36 -23.72
CA PHE A 279 65.31 5.31 -25.07
C PHE A 279 65.73 4.21 -26.04
N ALA A 280 64.73 3.41 -26.45
CA ALA A 280 64.29 3.32 -27.84
C ALA A 280 62.76 3.10 -27.84
#